data_AF-A0A6I9Y2J6-F1
#
_entry.id   AF-A0A6I9Y2J6-F1
#
_cell.length_a   1.000
_cell.length_b   1.000
_cell.length_c   1.000
_cell.angle_alpha   90.00
_cell.angle_beta   90.00
_cell.angle_gamma   90.00
#
_symmetry.space_group_name_H-M   'P 1'
#
loop_
_entity.id
_entity.type
_entity.pdbx_description
1 polymer ?
#
loop_
_entity_poly.entity_id
_entity_poly.type
_entity_poly.pdbx_seq_one_letter_code
_entity_poly.pdbx_strand_id
1 'polypeptide(L)'
;MSFIIFPFVKSPDVILQPNYHLGNCWSFPGSQGETVIRLAKEIIPKAVTIQHISKKISPTNEISSAPKDFAIYGLKAEEEEQGTFLGQFTYAMDGFLIQTFQLKNESFELMRYIKLKVINNWGHPKYTCIYRLRVHGNPSASKNSVDDHANKG
;
A
#
# COMPACT_ATOMS: atom_id res chain seq x y z
N MET A 1 26.30 20.93 -26.03
CA MET A 1 26.22 20.52 -24.61
C MET A 1 24.97 19.68 -24.45
N SER A 2 25.11 18.40 -24.12
CA SER A 2 23.98 17.52 -23.87
C SER A 2 23.58 17.66 -22.39
N PHE A 3 22.40 18.21 -22.12
CA PHE A 3 21.87 18.29 -20.77
C PHE A 3 21.28 16.94 -20.39
N ILE A 4 21.79 16.33 -19.33
CA ILE A 4 21.23 15.10 -18.77
C ILE A 4 19.94 15.48 -18.04
N ILE A 5 18.79 15.06 -18.57
CA ILE A 5 17.51 15.17 -17.87
C ILE A 5 17.47 14.08 -16.82
N PHE A 6 17.56 14.46 -15.54
CA PHE A 6 17.28 13.54 -14.44
C PHE A 6 15.76 13.43 -14.26
N PRO A 7 15.16 12.24 -14.44
CA PRO A 7 13.74 12.07 -14.23
C PRO A 7 13.41 12.28 -12.75
N PHE A 8 12.46 13.17 -12.46
CA PHE A 8 11.96 13.39 -11.11
C PHE A 8 11.13 12.19 -10.65
N VAL A 9 11.58 11.50 -9.61
CA VAL A 9 10.87 10.37 -9.00
C VAL A 9 10.09 10.85 -7.78
N LYS A 10 8.79 10.57 -7.74
CA LYS A 10 7.95 10.87 -6.57
C LYS A 10 8.38 9.99 -5.40
N SER A 11 8.43 10.57 -4.20
CA SER A 11 8.64 9.82 -2.96
C SER A 11 7.44 8.87 -2.68
N PRO A 12 7.64 7.74 -1.94
CA PRO A 12 6.60 6.75 -1.68
C PRO A 12 5.32 7.29 -1.06
N ASP A 13 5.36 8.42 -0.35
CA ASP A 13 4.19 9.05 0.28
C ASP A 13 3.06 9.40 -0.70
N VAL A 14 3.38 9.55 -2.00
CA VAL A 14 2.37 9.77 -3.05
C VAL A 14 1.30 8.67 -3.10
N ILE A 15 1.63 7.42 -2.73
CA ILE A 15 0.67 6.31 -2.74
C ILE A 15 -0.42 6.46 -1.67
N LEU A 16 -0.20 7.33 -0.68
CA LEU A 16 -1.17 7.60 0.40
C LEU A 16 -2.09 8.77 0.04
N GLN A 17 -1.77 9.51 -1.02
CA GLN A 17 -2.53 10.67 -1.47
C GLN A 17 -3.72 10.25 -2.35
N PRO A 18 -4.81 11.06 -2.41
CA PRO A 18 -5.97 10.72 -3.21
C PRO A 18 -5.78 10.93 -4.72
N ASN A 19 -4.78 11.73 -5.12
CA ASN A 19 -4.50 12.09 -6.49
C ASN A 19 -3.92 10.91 -7.28
N TYR A 20 -4.58 10.50 -8.37
CA TYR A 20 -4.14 9.43 -9.25
C TYR A 20 -4.00 9.88 -10.73
N HIS A 21 -3.88 11.18 -11.00
CA HIS A 21 -3.60 11.67 -12.36
C HIS A 21 -2.29 11.09 -12.88
N LEU A 22 -2.17 10.97 -14.21
CA LEU A 22 -1.01 10.40 -14.89
C LEU A 22 0.32 10.93 -14.31
N GLY A 23 1.22 10.01 -13.97
CA GLY A 23 2.53 10.34 -13.39
C GLY A 23 2.54 10.66 -11.89
N ASN A 24 1.38 10.77 -11.23
CA ASN A 24 1.31 10.86 -9.76
C ASN A 24 1.28 9.46 -9.14
N CYS A 25 2.37 8.73 -9.34
CA CYS A 25 2.57 7.40 -8.75
C CYS A 25 3.97 7.29 -8.16
N TRP A 26 4.13 6.42 -7.18
CA TRP A 26 5.45 6.05 -6.70
C TRP A 26 6.06 5.09 -7.71
N SER A 27 7.12 5.53 -8.36
CA SER A 27 7.88 4.73 -9.32
C SER A 27 9.17 4.26 -8.69
N PHE A 28 9.50 2.98 -8.84
CA PHE A 28 10.80 2.42 -8.45
C PHE A 28 11.44 1.62 -9.60
N PRO A 29 12.78 1.56 -9.68
CA PRO A 29 13.48 0.84 -10.73
C PRO A 29 13.19 -0.67 -10.70
N GLY A 30 13.09 -1.27 -11.87
CA GLY A 30 12.82 -2.71 -12.01
C GLY A 30 11.39 -3.11 -11.62
N SER A 31 11.22 -4.39 -11.28
CA SER A 31 9.92 -5.01 -10.99
C SER A 31 9.71 -5.35 -9.52
N GLN A 32 10.72 -5.15 -8.67
CA GLN A 32 10.71 -5.48 -7.24
C GLN A 32 10.99 -4.24 -6.41
N GLY A 33 10.27 -4.11 -5.30
CA GLY A 33 10.42 -2.98 -4.41
C GLY A 33 9.55 -3.15 -3.17
N GLU A 34 9.92 -2.45 -2.10
CA GLU A 34 9.17 -2.48 -0.86
C GLU A 34 9.07 -1.10 -0.21
N THR A 35 8.01 -0.89 0.56
CA THR A 35 7.81 0.31 1.34
C THR A 35 7.05 -0.02 2.62
N VAL A 36 7.38 0.69 3.70
CA VAL A 36 6.72 0.57 5.00
C VAL A 36 5.91 1.83 5.26
N ILE A 37 4.65 1.64 5.66
CA ILE A 37 3.69 2.72 5.88
C ILE A 37 3.27 2.70 7.34
N ARG A 38 3.49 3.81 8.03
CA ARG A 38 2.94 4.03 9.37
C ARG A 38 1.47 4.42 9.28
N LEU A 39 0.61 3.66 9.93
CA LEU A 39 -0.82 3.94 10.01
C LEU A 39 -1.10 5.09 10.99
N ALA A 40 -2.24 5.76 10.80
CA ALA A 40 -2.68 6.83 11.69
C ALA A 40 -3.05 6.32 13.10
N LYS A 41 -3.49 5.06 13.20
CA LYS A 41 -3.84 4.36 14.44
C LYS A 41 -3.39 2.90 14.33
N GLU A 42 -3.22 2.24 15.47
CA GLU A 42 -3.11 0.79 15.50
C GLU A 42 -4.46 0.17 15.13
N ILE A 43 -4.43 -0.80 14.23
CA ILE A 43 -5.63 -1.49 13.75
C ILE A 43 -5.35 -2.99 13.65
N ILE A 44 -6.41 -3.79 13.63
CA ILE A 44 -6.39 -5.16 13.12
C ILE A 44 -6.62 -5.08 11.60
N PRO A 45 -5.60 -5.27 10.74
CA PRO A 45 -5.78 -5.12 9.30
C PRO A 45 -6.73 -6.18 8.75
N LYS A 46 -7.63 -5.78 7.85
CA LYS A 46 -8.64 -6.64 7.23
C LYS A 46 -8.53 -6.68 5.71
N ALA A 47 -8.21 -5.56 5.08
CA ALA A 47 -8.05 -5.50 3.64
C ALA A 47 -7.05 -4.43 3.24
N VAL A 48 -6.48 -4.58 2.05
CA VAL A 48 -5.79 -3.48 1.35
C VAL A 48 -6.49 -3.16 0.04
N THR A 49 -6.29 -1.96 -0.47
CA THR A 49 -6.77 -1.58 -1.80
C THR A 49 -5.66 -0.95 -2.59
N ILE A 50 -5.39 -1.51 -3.77
CA ILE A 50 -4.45 -0.94 -4.74
C ILE A 50 -5.25 -0.30 -5.86
N GLN A 51 -4.81 0.90 -6.24
CA GLN A 51 -5.33 1.63 -7.39
C GLN A 51 -4.22 1.79 -8.44
N HIS A 52 -4.60 1.66 -9.71
CA HIS A 52 -3.79 2.05 -10.85
C HIS A 52 -4.63 2.87 -11.85
N ILE A 53 -3.97 3.50 -12.82
CA ILE A 53 -4.67 4.12 -13.97
C ILE A 53 -5.29 3.05 -14.89
N SER A 54 -6.31 3.43 -15.65
CA SER A 54 -6.87 2.57 -16.69
C SER A 54 -6.04 2.59 -17.97
N LYS A 55 -6.07 1.50 -18.75
CA LYS A 55 -5.44 1.45 -20.08
C LYS A 55 -5.88 2.60 -20.99
N LYS A 56 -7.15 3.03 -20.90
CA LYS A 56 -7.75 4.09 -21.74
C LYS A 56 -7.11 5.46 -21.59
N ILE A 57 -6.51 5.75 -20.44
CA ILE A 57 -5.86 7.05 -20.17
C ILE A 57 -4.34 6.93 -20.23
N SER A 58 -3.80 5.73 -20.42
CA SER A 58 -2.37 5.51 -20.55
C SER A 58 -1.89 5.98 -21.93
N PRO A 59 -0.80 6.76 -22.03
CA PRO A 59 -0.23 7.19 -23.32
C PRO A 59 0.14 6.03 -24.25
N THR A 60 0.44 4.85 -23.69
CA THR A 60 0.84 3.64 -24.44
C THR A 60 -0.31 2.65 -24.60
N ASN A 61 -1.53 2.98 -24.17
CA ASN A 61 -2.68 2.07 -24.11
C ASN A 61 -2.46 0.78 -23.29
N GLU A 62 -1.42 0.74 -22.46
CA GLU A 62 -1.10 -0.38 -21.57
C GLU A 62 -0.80 0.08 -20.15
N ILE A 63 -0.74 -0.88 -19.22
CA ILE A 63 -0.37 -0.67 -17.82
C ILE A 63 0.67 -1.70 -17.37
N SER A 64 1.62 -2.02 -18.25
CA SER A 64 2.69 -3.00 -18.01
C SER A 64 3.52 -2.68 -16.75
N SER A 65 3.56 -1.41 -16.33
CA SER A 65 4.25 -0.94 -15.11
C SER A 65 3.43 -1.13 -13.83
N ALA A 66 2.17 -1.55 -13.90
CA ALA A 66 1.37 -1.81 -12.71
C ALA A 66 1.99 -2.97 -11.90
N PRO A 67 1.91 -2.94 -10.56
CA PRO A 67 2.29 -4.10 -9.75
C PRO A 67 1.45 -5.30 -10.18
N LYS A 68 2.06 -6.48 -10.22
CA LYS A 68 1.36 -7.74 -10.51
C LYS A 68 1.24 -8.52 -9.22
N ASP A 69 2.27 -9.27 -8.84
CA ASP A 69 2.28 -10.06 -7.62
C ASP A 69 2.88 -9.22 -6.48
N PHE A 70 2.20 -9.20 -5.34
CA PHE A 70 2.64 -8.46 -4.16
C PHE A 70 2.22 -9.15 -2.87
N ALA A 71 2.96 -8.90 -1.80
CA ALA A 71 2.69 -9.38 -0.46
C ALA A 71 2.50 -8.22 0.52
N ILE A 72 1.68 -8.45 1.54
CA ILE A 72 1.40 -7.52 2.62
C ILE A 72 1.87 -8.14 3.93
N TYR A 73 2.59 -7.36 4.72
CA TYR A 73 3.00 -7.73 6.07
C TYR A 73 2.54 -6.66 7.06
N GLY A 74 2.13 -7.08 8.26
CA GLY A 74 1.86 -6.21 9.39
C GLY A 74 3.08 -6.14 10.30
N LEU A 75 3.42 -4.94 10.77
CA LEU A 75 4.50 -4.74 11.75
C LEU A 75 3.97 -3.98 12.97
N LYS A 76 4.56 -4.27 14.13
CA LYS A 76 4.29 -3.55 15.38
C LYS A 76 5.21 -2.33 15.51
N ALA A 77 6.46 -2.48 15.09
CA ALA A 77 7.48 -1.42 15.07
C ALA A 77 8.00 -1.18 13.64
N GLU A 78 8.65 -0.04 13.41
CA GLU A 78 9.13 0.33 12.06
C GLU A 78 10.36 -0.49 11.65
N GLU A 79 11.23 -0.76 12.62
CA GLU A 79 12.48 -1.52 12.50
C GLU A 79 12.28 -3.05 12.35
N GLU A 80 11.04 -3.54 12.39
CA GLU A 80 10.73 -4.96 12.26
C GLU A 80 10.95 -5.45 10.81
N GLU A 81 11.99 -6.25 10.59
CA GLU A 81 12.36 -6.70 9.25
C GLU A 81 11.41 -7.74 8.65
N GLN A 82 11.01 -8.77 9.41
CA GLN A 82 10.19 -9.86 8.87
C GLN A 82 8.71 -9.53 8.82
N GLY A 83 8.14 -9.03 9.92
CA GLY A 83 6.71 -8.78 10.03
C GLY A 83 5.84 -10.04 10.04
N THR A 84 4.57 -9.87 10.37
CA THR A 84 3.55 -10.91 10.22
C THR A 84 3.04 -10.93 8.78
N PHE A 85 3.14 -12.07 8.09
CA PHE A 85 2.57 -12.23 6.75
C PHE A 85 1.03 -12.16 6.79
N LEU A 86 0.45 -11.22 6.05
CA LEU A 86 -1.00 -11.01 6.00
C LEU A 86 -1.63 -11.47 4.69
N GLY A 87 -0.81 -11.85 3.70
CA GLY A 87 -1.26 -12.41 2.43
C GLY A 87 -0.42 -11.99 1.24
N GLN A 88 -0.58 -12.75 0.16
CA GLN A 88 -0.01 -12.48 -1.15
C GLN A 88 -1.14 -12.49 -2.18
N PHE A 89 -1.08 -11.55 -3.12
CA PHE A 89 -2.15 -11.27 -4.07
C PHE A 89 -1.59 -10.91 -5.43
N THR A 90 -2.45 -10.97 -6.44
CA THR A 90 -2.15 -10.52 -7.80
C THR A 90 -3.13 -9.41 -8.18
N TYR A 91 -2.61 -8.23 -8.51
CA TYR A 91 -3.40 -7.15 -9.10
C TYR A 91 -3.69 -7.45 -10.56
N ALA A 92 -4.96 -7.58 -10.94
CA ALA A 92 -5.36 -7.96 -12.28
C ALA A 92 -5.33 -6.79 -13.26
N MET A 93 -4.48 -6.82 -14.28
CA MET A 93 -4.40 -5.72 -15.27
C MET A 93 -5.67 -5.54 -16.14
N ASP A 94 -6.49 -6.59 -16.24
CA ASP A 94 -7.77 -6.59 -16.96
C ASP A 94 -8.98 -6.41 -16.02
N GLY A 95 -8.74 -6.26 -14.72
CA GLY A 95 -9.77 -6.00 -13.72
C GLY A 95 -10.15 -4.52 -13.59
N PHE A 96 -10.90 -4.20 -12.54
CA PHE A 96 -11.17 -2.80 -12.17
C PHE A 96 -9.88 -2.06 -11.80
N LEU A 97 -9.85 -0.75 -12.04
CA LEU A 97 -8.69 0.09 -11.71
C LEU A 97 -8.44 0.24 -10.20
N ILE A 98 -9.46 -0.05 -9.38
CA ILE A 98 -9.40 -0.11 -7.92
C ILE A 98 -9.71 -1.56 -7.53
N GLN A 99 -8.76 -2.22 -6.85
CA GLN A 99 -8.91 -3.61 -6.43
C GLN A 99 -8.65 -3.74 -4.93
N THR A 100 -9.57 -4.42 -4.24
CA THR A 100 -9.51 -4.65 -2.80
C THR A 100 -9.21 -6.12 -2.53
N PHE A 101 -8.25 -6.36 -1.65
CA PHE A 101 -7.72 -7.67 -1.33
C PHE A 101 -7.93 -7.97 0.15
N GLN A 102 -8.61 -9.08 0.45
CA GLN A 102 -8.90 -9.50 1.81
C GLN A 102 -7.67 -10.16 2.43
N LEU A 103 -7.22 -9.63 3.57
CA LEU A 103 -6.06 -10.13 4.29
C LEU A 103 -6.41 -11.39 5.10
N LYS A 104 -5.48 -12.34 5.14
CA LYS A 104 -5.56 -13.52 6.00
C LYS A 104 -4.87 -13.21 7.32
N ASN A 105 -5.58 -12.49 8.19
CA ASN A 105 -5.10 -12.20 9.54
C ASN A 105 -5.79 -13.15 10.53
N GLU A 106 -5.14 -14.29 10.82
CA GLU A 106 -5.64 -15.31 11.75
C GLU A 106 -5.45 -14.90 13.21
N SER A 107 -4.46 -14.07 13.52
CA SER A 107 -4.07 -13.76 14.90
C SER A 107 -4.77 -12.54 15.52
N PHE A 108 -5.64 -11.85 14.77
CA PHE A 108 -6.33 -10.61 15.21
C PHE A 108 -5.40 -9.57 15.83
N GLU A 109 -4.11 -9.58 15.45
CA GLU A 109 -3.10 -8.73 16.05
C GLU A 109 -3.24 -7.28 15.60
N LEU A 110 -2.99 -6.38 16.55
CA LEU A 110 -2.89 -4.94 16.30
C LEU A 110 -1.54 -4.63 15.65
N MET A 111 -1.60 -3.91 14.55
CA MET A 111 -0.45 -3.49 13.75
C MET A 111 -0.45 -1.98 13.61
N ARG A 112 0.74 -1.37 13.75
CA ARG A 112 0.93 0.07 13.54
C ARG A 112 1.49 0.39 12.17
N TYR A 113 2.15 -0.57 11.52
CA TYR A 113 2.75 -0.41 10.21
C TYR A 113 2.30 -1.50 9.26
N ILE A 114 2.27 -1.16 7.97
CA ILE A 114 2.05 -2.11 6.88
C ILE A 114 3.23 -2.03 5.93
N LYS A 115 3.83 -3.19 5.65
CA LYS A 115 4.84 -3.34 4.61
C LYS A 115 4.18 -3.87 3.34
N LEU A 116 4.30 -3.11 2.26
CA LEU A 116 3.97 -3.56 0.91
C LEU A 116 5.25 -4.05 0.23
N LYS A 117 5.25 -5.30 -0.23
CA LYS A 117 6.36 -5.89 -1.00
C LYS A 117 5.87 -6.27 -2.38
N VAL A 118 6.34 -5.58 -3.41
CA VAL A 118 6.08 -5.93 -4.81
C VAL A 118 7.08 -6.98 -5.27
N ILE A 119 6.57 -8.07 -5.84
CA ILE A 119 7.34 -9.23 -6.29
C ILE A 119 7.66 -9.11 -7.78
N ASN A 120 6.71 -8.63 -8.58
CA ASN A 120 6.89 -8.36 -10.00
C ASN A 120 5.85 -7.33 -10.52
N ASN A 121 5.99 -6.95 -11.79
CA ASN A 121 5.04 -6.12 -12.52
C ASN A 121 4.50 -6.86 -13.76
N TRP A 122 3.67 -6.19 -14.54
CA TRP A 122 3.06 -6.73 -15.77
C TRP A 122 3.98 -6.66 -17.00
N GLY A 123 5.30 -6.59 -16.82
CA GLY A 123 6.29 -6.73 -17.89
C GLY A 123 6.98 -5.43 -18.32
N HIS A 124 6.75 -4.30 -17.63
CA HIS A 124 7.49 -3.09 -17.95
C HIS A 124 8.98 -3.24 -17.58
N PRO A 125 9.91 -3.05 -18.54
CA PRO A 125 11.30 -3.48 -18.39
C PRO A 125 12.15 -2.60 -17.47
N LYS A 126 11.69 -1.39 -17.14
CA LYS A 126 12.53 -0.40 -16.42
C LYS A 126 12.05 -0.04 -15.02
N TYR A 127 10.75 -0.14 -14.75
CA TYR A 127 10.16 0.37 -13.51
C TYR A 127 8.78 -0.23 -13.24
N THR A 128 8.33 -0.08 -12.00
CA THR A 128 6.97 -0.34 -11.53
C THR A 128 6.39 0.93 -10.95
N CYS A 129 5.09 1.18 -11.13
CA CYS A 129 4.41 2.34 -10.57
C CYS A 129 3.16 1.96 -9.76
N ILE A 130 3.05 2.53 -8.57
CA ILE A 130 1.89 2.36 -7.68
C ILE A 130 1.21 3.72 -7.50
N TYR A 131 -0.06 3.83 -7.87
CA TYR A 131 -0.78 5.11 -7.77
C TYR A 131 -1.37 5.34 -6.39
N ARG A 132 -2.02 4.33 -5.81
CA ARG A 132 -2.60 4.47 -4.47
C ARG A 132 -2.66 3.15 -3.72
N LEU A 133 -2.34 3.20 -2.44
CA LEU A 133 -2.58 2.15 -1.47
C LEU A 133 -3.52 2.67 -0.38
N ARG A 134 -4.52 1.87 -0.01
CA ARG A 134 -5.37 2.09 1.16
C ARG A 134 -5.31 0.86 2.05
N VAL A 135 -5.33 1.07 3.36
CA VAL A 135 -5.36 0.00 4.36
C VAL A 135 -6.67 0.12 5.12
N HIS A 136 -7.36 -1.00 5.27
CA HIS A 136 -8.65 -1.11 5.95
C HIS A 136 -8.52 -2.05 7.13
N GLY A 137 -9.12 -1.69 8.26
CA GLY A 137 -9.12 -2.55 9.44
C GLY A 137 -9.91 -1.91 10.57
N ASN A 138 -10.02 -2.65 11.66
CA ASN A 138 -10.74 -2.21 12.85
C ASN A 138 -9.76 -1.60 13.84
N PRO A 139 -10.05 -0.42 14.43
CA PRO A 139 -9.20 0.12 15.49
C PRO A 139 -9.18 -0.82 16.71
N SER A 140 -8.18 -0.66 17.57
CA SER A 140 -8.24 -1.27 18.89
C SER A 140 -9.54 -0.84 19.60
N ALA A 141 -10.23 -1.78 20.24
CA ALA A 141 -11.35 -1.42 21.09
C ALA A 141 -10.79 -0.51 22.19
N SER A 142 -11.17 0.78 22.19
CA SER A 142 -10.81 1.66 23.28
C SER A 142 -11.48 1.11 24.54
N LYS A 143 -10.69 0.69 25.53
CA LYS A 143 -11.20 0.62 26.90
C LYS A 143 -11.57 2.06 27.25
N ASN A 144 -12.86 2.40 27.16
CA ASN A 144 -13.36 3.58 27.82
C ASN A 144 -13.23 3.30 29.32
N SER A 145 -12.11 3.71 29.92
CA SER A 145 -12.04 3.98 31.35
C SER A 145 -12.94 5.18 31.60
N VAL A 146 -14.23 4.91 31.80
CA VAL A 146 -15.08 5.84 32.55
C VAL A 146 -14.64 5.68 33.99
N ASP A 147 -14.00 6.71 34.50
CA ASP A 147 -13.63 6.86 35.90
C ASP A 147 -14.91 6.85 36.76
N ASP A 148 -15.21 5.73 37.41
CA ASP A 148 -16.11 5.70 38.57
C ASP A 148 -15.37 6.31 39.77
N HIS A 149 -15.31 7.64 39.80
CA HIS A 149 -15.00 8.43 40.99
C HIS A 149 -15.90 9.67 41.00
N ALA A 150 -17.10 9.53 41.60
CA ALA A 150 -17.69 10.48 42.55
C ALA A 150 -19.20 10.24 42.68
N ASN A 151 -19.61 9.57 43.75
CA ASN A 151 -20.65 10.09 44.65
C ASN A 151 -20.69 9.27 45.94
N LYS A 152 -19.85 9.67 46.91
CA LYS A 152 -20.24 9.65 48.32
C LYS A 152 -20.51 11.10 48.71
N GLY A 153 -21.79 11.41 48.85
CA GLY A 153 -22.37 12.62 49.41
C GLY A 153 -23.74 12.24 49.91
#